data_AF-A0A1B6H075-F1
#
_entry.id   AF-A0A1B6H075-F1
#
_cell.length_a   1.000
_cell.length_b   1.000
_cell.length_c   1.000
_cell.angle_alpha   90.00
_cell.angle_beta   90.00
_cell.angle_gamma   90.00
#
_symmetry.space_group_name_H-M   'P 1'
#
loop_
_entity.id
_entity.type
_entity.pdbx_description
1 polymer ?
#
loop_
_entity_poly.entity_id
_entity_poly.type
_entity_poly.pdbx_seq_one_letter_code
_entity_poly.pdbx_strand_id
1 'polypeptide(L)'
;PISTSQRIDEDRITYINKGQFYGLLMEYVPETEDDIPPKTVKSVVMLMFREEKSSEDEIKAWQFWHGRQHSVKQRILDADFKNSIGSVGQMEEVAHNAVAFYWNPREKNVKISIAVQC
;
A
#
# COMPACT_ATOMS: atom_id res chain seq x y z
N PRO A 1 5.02 -0.64 15.34
CA PRO A 1 4.66 -1.35 16.59
C PRO A 1 3.44 -2.21 16.34
N ILE A 2 3.34 -3.40 16.94
CA ILE A 2 2.23 -4.32 16.67
C ILE A 2 1.50 -4.61 17.98
N SER A 3 0.16 -4.62 17.94
CA SER A 3 -0.65 -4.88 19.13
C SER A 3 -0.30 -6.25 19.74
N THR A 4 -0.14 -6.29 21.07
CA THR A 4 0.14 -7.49 21.85
C THR A 4 -1.13 -8.21 22.31
N SER A 5 -2.31 -7.60 22.17
CA SER A 5 -3.60 -8.19 22.51
C SER A 5 -4.27 -8.73 21.26
N GLN A 6 -4.41 -10.05 21.18
CA GLN A 6 -5.20 -10.75 20.16
C GLN A 6 -6.32 -11.49 20.88
N ARG A 7 -7.58 -11.08 20.64
CA ARG A 7 -8.70 -12.01 20.80
C ARG A 7 -8.61 -12.99 19.63
N ILE A 8 -8.96 -14.26 19.87
CA ILE A 8 -8.77 -15.36 18.91
C ILE A 8 -9.46 -15.10 17.55
N ASP A 9 -10.43 -14.18 17.51
CA ASP A 9 -11.22 -13.82 16.32
C ASP A 9 -10.91 -12.43 15.71
N GLU A 10 -9.89 -11.71 16.18
CA GLU A 10 -9.55 -10.37 15.65
C GLU A 10 -8.23 -10.35 14.85
N ASP A 11 -8.25 -9.80 13.63
CA ASP A 11 -7.04 -9.59 12.83
C ASP A 11 -6.01 -8.74 13.57
N ARG A 12 -4.73 -9.11 13.39
CA ARG A 12 -3.59 -8.38 13.96
C ARG A 12 -3.53 -6.94 13.43
N ILE A 13 -3.49 -5.97 14.34
CA ILE A 13 -3.38 -4.54 14.01
C ILE A 13 -1.93 -4.07 14.12
N THR A 14 -1.45 -3.37 13.09
CA THR A 14 -0.15 -2.68 13.08
C THR A 14 -0.37 -1.18 13.25
N TYR A 15 0.25 -0.58 14.26
CA TYR A 15 0.23 0.86 14.46
C TYR A 15 1.27 1.53 13.57
N ILE A 16 0.83 2.56 12.85
CA ILE A 16 1.66 3.40 11.98
C ILE A 16 1.52 4.86 12.40
N ASN A 17 2.60 5.63 12.30
CA ASN A 17 2.57 7.06 12.54
C ASN A 17 2.24 7.79 11.24
N LYS A 18 1.35 8.78 11.32
CA LYS A 18 1.01 9.65 10.19
C LYS A 18 2.28 10.30 9.60
N GLY A 19 2.42 10.24 8.28
CA GLY A 19 3.53 10.82 7.52
C GLY A 19 4.88 10.11 7.68
N GLN A 20 4.97 9.09 8.54
CA GLN A 20 6.17 8.29 8.67
C GLN A 20 6.22 7.22 7.56
N PHE A 21 7.38 7.07 6.94
CA PHE A 21 7.61 6.05 5.93
C PHE A 21 7.88 4.68 6.53
N TYR A 22 7.22 3.66 5.98
CA TYR A 22 7.39 2.24 6.29
C TYR A 22 7.65 1.46 5.01
N GLY A 23 8.53 0.45 5.10
CA GLY A 23 8.83 -0.42 3.97
C GLY A 23 7.86 -1.61 3.89
N LEU A 24 7.15 -1.73 2.77
CA LEU A 24 6.39 -2.92 2.40
C LEU A 24 7.26 -3.81 1.51
N LEU A 25 7.64 -4.99 2.02
CA LEU A 25 8.33 -6.02 1.25
C LEU A 25 7.30 -6.95 0.63
N MET A 26 7.40 -7.19 -0.68
CA MET A 26 6.61 -8.19 -1.39
C MET A 26 7.54 -9.19 -2.05
N GLU A 27 7.16 -10.45 -1.92
CA GLU A 27 7.91 -11.61 -2.36
C GLU A 27 6.93 -12.54 -3.07
N TYR A 28 7.40 -13.22 -4.11
CA TYR A 28 6.61 -14.26 -4.75
C TYR A 28 6.84 -15.56 -3.99
N VAL A 29 5.75 -16.14 -3.47
CA VAL A 29 5.77 -17.44 -2.80
C VAL A 29 5.12 -18.44 -3.75
N PRO A 30 5.87 -19.40 -4.31
CA PRO A 30 5.30 -20.42 -5.18
C PRO A 30 4.37 -21.36 -4.40
N GLU A 31 3.29 -21.84 -5.03
CA GLU A 31 2.38 -22.81 -4.40
C GLU A 31 2.97 -24.23 -4.47
N THR A 32 3.69 -24.52 -5.55
CA THR A 32 4.41 -25.78 -5.78
C THR A 32 5.85 -25.52 -6.21
N GLU A 33 6.75 -26.50 -6.03
CA GLU A 33 8.18 -26.34 -6.42
C GLU A 33 8.37 -26.09 -7.93
N ASP A 34 7.43 -26.52 -8.76
CA ASP A 34 7.46 -26.36 -10.22
C ASP A 34 6.90 -25.01 -10.69
N ASP A 35 6.35 -24.18 -9.80
CA ASP A 35 5.77 -22.90 -10.18
C ASP A 35 6.86 -21.90 -10.57
N ILE A 36 6.88 -21.57 -11.86
CA ILE A 36 7.76 -20.54 -12.39
C ILE A 36 7.10 -19.18 -12.17
N PRO A 37 7.75 -18.23 -11.44
CA PRO A 37 7.17 -16.91 -11.21
C PRO A 37 6.86 -16.22 -12.53
N PRO A 38 5.88 -15.32 -12.63
CA PRO A 38 5.71 -14.46 -13.81
C PRO A 38 6.94 -13.56 -14.04
N LYS A 39 7.23 -13.20 -15.30
CA LYS A 39 8.37 -12.32 -15.64
C LYS A 39 8.15 -10.87 -15.21
N THR A 40 6.91 -10.41 -15.17
CA THR A 40 6.57 -9.06 -14.72
C THR A 40 5.16 -9.08 -14.16
N VAL A 41 4.98 -8.46 -13.00
CA VAL A 41 3.68 -8.29 -12.36
C VAL A 41 3.42 -6.82 -12.11
N LYS A 42 2.15 -6.43 -12.09
CA LYS A 42 1.70 -5.12 -11.59
C LYS A 42 1.12 -5.33 -10.20
N SER A 43 1.60 -4.58 -9.23
CA SER A 43 1.03 -4.54 -7.89
C SER A 43 0.45 -3.16 -7.63
N VAL A 44 -0.67 -3.11 -6.90
CA VAL A 44 -1.31 -1.85 -6.47
C VAL A 44 -1.42 -1.89 -4.96
N VAL A 45 -0.83 -0.91 -4.29
CA VAL A 45 -0.98 -0.70 -2.85
C VAL A 45 -2.02 0.38 -2.65
N MET A 46 -3.04 0.08 -1.85
CA MET A 46 -4.16 0.99 -1.60
C MET A 46 -4.48 1.06 -0.12
N LEU A 47 -4.86 2.25 0.35
CA LEU A 47 -5.48 2.43 1.66
C LEU A 47 -6.99 2.43 1.50
N MET A 48 -7.67 1.47 2.14
CA MET A 48 -9.11 1.26 2.04
C MET A 48 -9.74 1.25 3.43
N PHE A 49 -11.05 1.48 3.50
CA PHE A 49 -11.81 1.23 4.72
C PHE A 49 -11.93 -0.28 4.94
N ARG A 50 -11.75 -0.72 6.19
CA ARG A 50 -11.88 -2.14 6.56
C ARG A 50 -13.33 -2.58 6.65
N GLU A 51 -14.17 -1.74 7.23
CA GLU A 51 -15.61 -2.01 7.34
C GLU A 51 -16.29 -1.79 6.00
N GLU A 52 -17.12 -2.74 5.58
CA GLU A 52 -17.92 -2.61 4.37
C GLU A 52 -18.87 -1.41 4.51
N LYS A 53 -18.56 -0.34 3.78
CA LYS A 53 -19.43 0.81 3.58
C LYS A 53 -19.90 0.83 2.14
N SER A 54 -20.98 1.57 1.88
CA SER A 54 -21.34 1.87 0.50
C SER A 54 -20.20 2.64 -0.16
N SER A 55 -19.95 2.42 -1.46
CA SER A 55 -18.93 3.17 -2.18
C SER A 55 -19.16 4.68 -2.11
N GLU A 56 -20.42 5.13 -2.00
CA GLU A 56 -20.76 6.54 -1.83
C GLU A 56 -20.28 7.10 -0.49
N ASP A 57 -20.44 6.33 0.60
CA ASP A 57 -19.99 6.75 1.93
C ASP A 57 -18.47 6.76 2.04
N GLU A 58 -17.78 5.81 1.40
CA GLU A 58 -16.32 5.84 1.31
C GLU A 58 -15.83 7.10 0.58
N ILE A 59 -16.43 7.43 -0.57
CA ILE A 59 -16.09 8.63 -1.34
C ILE A 59 -16.35 9.89 -0.51
N LYS A 60 -17.49 9.99 0.18
CA LYS A 60 -17.80 11.11 1.08
C LYS A 60 -16.75 11.25 2.18
N ALA A 61 -16.32 10.16 2.80
CA ALA A 61 -15.29 10.18 3.84
C ALA A 61 -13.93 10.64 3.29
N TRP A 62 -13.53 10.15 2.11
CA TRP A 62 -12.29 10.58 1.45
C TRP A 62 -12.33 12.06 1.07
N GLN A 63 -13.44 12.54 0.50
CA GLN A 63 -13.63 13.94 0.16
C GLN A 63 -13.63 14.84 1.40
N PHE A 64 -14.27 14.41 2.49
CA PHE A 64 -14.30 15.12 3.76
C PHE A 64 -12.91 15.26 4.38
N TRP A 65 -12.08 14.22 4.29
CA TRP A 65 -10.68 14.27 4.71
C TRP A 65 -9.85 15.19 3.81
N HIS A 66 -10.01 15.05 2.48
CA HIS A 66 -9.23 15.82 1.50
C HIS A 66 -9.53 17.31 1.57
N GLY A 67 -10.81 17.69 1.75
CA GLY A 67 -11.24 19.09 1.89
C GLY A 67 -10.69 19.80 3.13
N ARG A 68 -10.06 19.08 4.08
CA ARG A 68 -9.37 19.65 5.24
C ARG A 68 -7.86 19.78 5.07
N GLN A 69 -7.30 19.30 3.96
CA GLN A 69 -5.87 19.41 3.72
C GLN A 69 -5.49 20.81 3.26
N HIS A 70 -4.29 21.27 3.64
CA HIS A 70 -3.77 22.58 3.23
C HIS A 70 -3.43 22.67 1.73
N SER A 71 -3.39 21.54 1.04
CA SER A 71 -3.03 21.45 -0.38
C SER A 71 -3.91 20.45 -1.09
N VAL A 72 -4.42 20.83 -2.26
CA VAL A 72 -5.14 19.91 -3.17
C VAL A 72 -4.25 18.78 -3.68
N LYS A 73 -2.93 18.97 -3.64
CA LYS A 73 -1.94 17.95 -4.01
C LYS A 73 -1.67 16.94 -2.89
N GLN A 74 -2.21 17.16 -1.68
CA GLN A 74 -2.00 16.24 -0.55
C GLN A 74 -2.62 14.88 -0.89
N ARG A 75 -1.80 13.83 -0.83
CA ARG A 75 -2.22 12.44 -1.02
C ARG A 75 -2.54 11.79 0.32
N ILE A 76 -3.34 10.74 0.28
CA ILE A 76 -3.67 9.87 1.41
C ILE A 76 -2.54 8.85 1.61
N LEU A 77 -2.02 8.32 0.51
CA LEU A 77 -0.92 7.37 0.47
C LEU A 77 0.22 7.93 -0.39
N ASP A 78 1.35 8.20 0.25
CA ASP A 78 2.58 8.60 -0.40
C ASP A 78 3.51 7.41 -0.59
N ALA A 79 4.31 7.44 -1.65
CA ALA A 79 5.38 6.48 -1.90
C ALA A 79 6.68 7.21 -2.20
N ASP A 80 7.76 6.78 -1.56
CA ASP A 80 9.10 7.32 -1.78
C ASP A 80 9.83 6.46 -2.81
N PHE A 81 9.86 6.94 -4.05
CA PHE A 81 10.46 6.21 -5.17
C PHE A 81 11.98 6.08 -5.04
N LYS A 82 12.66 6.99 -4.33
CA LYS A 82 14.11 6.96 -4.17
C LYS A 82 14.54 5.91 -3.15
N ASN A 83 13.73 5.71 -2.12
CA ASN A 83 13.98 4.71 -1.08
C ASN A 83 13.30 3.35 -1.34
N SER A 84 12.59 3.24 -2.46
CA SER A 84 12.01 1.97 -2.91
C SER A 84 12.99 1.21 -3.81
N ILE A 85 12.99 -0.11 -3.71
CA ILE A 85 13.89 -1.01 -4.45
C ILE A 85 13.10 -2.14 -5.09
N GLY A 86 13.58 -2.63 -6.23
CA GLY A 86 12.99 -3.80 -6.89
C GLY A 86 11.92 -3.49 -7.93
N SER A 87 11.36 -2.27 -7.94
CA SER A 87 10.43 -1.87 -8.99
C SER A 87 11.13 -1.71 -10.34
N VAL A 88 10.38 -1.99 -11.40
CA VAL A 88 10.76 -1.84 -12.81
C VAL A 88 9.96 -0.66 -13.37
N GLY A 89 10.67 0.31 -13.95
CA GLY A 89 10.05 1.53 -14.48
C GLY A 89 9.61 2.52 -13.40
N GLN A 90 8.81 3.50 -13.82
CA GLN A 90 8.27 4.52 -12.93
C GLN A 90 7.04 3.98 -12.17
N MET A 91 6.91 4.36 -10.91
CA MET A 91 5.68 4.11 -10.15
C MET A 91 4.58 5.08 -10.56
N GLU A 92 3.35 4.58 -10.58
CA GLU A 92 2.16 5.29 -11.01
C GLU A 92 1.30 5.64 -9.80
N GLU A 93 1.02 6.93 -9.63
CA GLU A 93 0.06 7.42 -8.66
C GLU A 93 -1.36 7.32 -9.23
N VAL A 94 -1.99 6.15 -9.11
CA VAL A 94 -3.27 5.85 -9.76
C VAL A 94 -4.49 6.47 -9.06
N ALA A 95 -4.40 6.78 -7.77
CA ALA A 95 -5.38 7.55 -7.01
C ALA A 95 -4.72 8.23 -5.80
N HIS A 96 -5.42 9.11 -5.07
CA HIS A 96 -4.87 9.75 -3.86
C HIS A 96 -4.51 8.74 -2.76
N ASN A 97 -5.21 7.61 -2.68
CA ASN A 97 -5.01 6.53 -1.72
C ASN A 97 -4.30 5.30 -2.33
N ALA A 98 -3.79 5.38 -3.55
CA ALA A 98 -3.26 4.24 -4.28
C ALA A 98 -2.01 4.54 -5.10
N VAL A 99 -1.07 3.61 -5.09
CA VAL A 99 0.14 3.61 -5.92
C VAL A 99 0.28 2.25 -6.61
N ALA A 100 0.58 2.26 -7.89
CA ALA A 100 0.85 1.06 -8.68
C ALA A 100 2.30 1.03 -9.15
N PHE A 101 2.87 -0.17 -9.26
CA PHE A 101 4.22 -0.35 -9.77
C PHE A 101 4.37 -1.74 -10.37
N TYR A 102 5.36 -1.86 -11.25
CA TYR A 102 5.73 -3.12 -11.86
C TYR A 102 6.99 -3.68 -11.19
N TRP A 103 7.11 -5.00 -11.09
CA TRP A 103 8.32 -5.67 -10.61
C TRP A 103 8.46 -7.06 -11.21
N ASN A 104 9.67 -7.63 -11.13
CA ASN A 104 9.98 -8.96 -11.64
C ASN A 104 10.34 -9.90 -10.48
N PRO A 105 9.40 -10.77 -10.05
CA PRO A 105 9.65 -11.70 -8.94
C PRO A 105 10.72 -12.75 -9.24
N ARG A 106 11.08 -12.98 -10.51
CA ARG A 106 12.19 -13.88 -10.87
C ARG A 106 13.56 -13.27 -10.58
N GLU A 107 13.67 -11.94 -10.58
CA GLU A 107 14.93 -11.24 -10.38
C GLU A 107 15.15 -10.87 -8.91
N LYS A 108 14.14 -10.27 -8.29
CA LYS A 108 14.25 -9.73 -6.93
C LYS A 108 12.89 -9.45 -6.30
N ASN A 109 12.86 -9.55 -4.98
CA ASN A 109 11.77 -9.03 -4.18
C ASN A 109 11.69 -7.51 -4.33
N VAL A 110 10.51 -6.95 -4.09
CA VAL A 110 10.27 -5.52 -4.16
C VAL A 110 10.00 -4.97 -2.77
N LYS A 111 10.66 -3.86 -2.43
CA LYS A 111 10.38 -3.12 -1.21
C LYS A 111 9.95 -1.70 -1.57
N ILE A 112 8.72 -1.35 -1.22
CA ILE A 112 8.15 -0.03 -1.47
C ILE A 112 8.11 0.73 -0.16
N SER A 113 8.68 1.93 -0.14
CA SER A 113 8.60 2.84 1.00
C SER A 113 7.32 3.68 0.88
N ILE A 114 6.37 3.50 1.81
CA ILE A 114 5.08 4.22 1.80
C ILE A 114 4.83 4.98 3.10
N ALA A 115 4.05 6.05 3.03
CA ALA A 115 3.56 6.78 4.19
C ALA A 115 2.05 7.02 4.09
N VAL A 116 1.34 6.82 5.18
CA VAL A 116 -0.10 7.13 5.30
C VAL A 116 -0.27 8.51 5.92
N GLN A 117 -1.12 9.35 5.33
CA GLN A 117 -1.25 10.77 5.68
C GLN A 117 -2.53 11.11 6.45
N CYS A 118 -3.43 10.14 6.63
CA CYS A 118 -4.69 10.32 7.37
C CYS A 118 -4.59 9.82 8.81
#